data_AF-A0A812WFB2-F1
#
_entry.id   AF-A0A812WFB2-F1
#
_cell.length_a   1.000
_cell.length_b   1.000
_cell.length_c   1.000
_cell.angle_alpha   90.00
_cell.angle_beta   90.00
_cell.angle_gamma   90.00
#
_symmetry.space_group_name_H-M   'P 1'
#
loop_
_entity.id
_entity.type
_entity.pdbx_description
1 polymer ?
#
loop_
_entity_poly.entity_id
_entity_poly.type
_entity_poly.pdbx_seq_one_letter_code
_entity_poly.pdbx_strand_id
1 'polypeptide(L)'
;YTLHGPIFNCDPHPGNILVEKDTGRLCVLDWGQVRHLAQHERFAYAKLFMAALMEDVHLFVEGCEALGFAMSDLDGPPDATAIAMIGALRFLLRDSRPIAQSRADFEQLEQVFGKLSGETKAIQKGGEQIVKGPLMPLTKTVSLLFEVSSR
;
A
#
# COMPACT_ATOMS: atom_id res chain seq x y z
N TYR A 1 9.11 -3.17 11.98
CA TYR A 1 8.80 -4.38 11.21
C TYR A 1 7.29 -4.62 11.26
N THR A 2 6.59 -4.22 10.20
CA THR A 2 5.13 -4.39 10.06
C THR A 2 4.75 -5.78 9.53
N LEU A 3 5.76 -6.58 9.16
CA LEU A 3 5.66 -7.97 8.74
C LEU A 3 6.66 -8.81 9.55
N HIS A 4 6.17 -9.81 10.27
CA HIS A 4 7.01 -10.82 10.93
C HIS A 4 6.53 -12.22 10.51
N GLY A 5 7.29 -12.85 9.60
CA GLY A 5 6.87 -14.10 8.97
C GLY A 5 5.55 -13.92 8.21
N PRO A 6 4.50 -14.71 8.51
CA PRO A 6 3.21 -14.61 7.83
C PRO A 6 2.25 -13.57 8.43
N ILE A 7 2.62 -12.89 9.52
CA ILE A 7 1.72 -11.98 10.24
C ILE A 7 1.93 -10.55 9.75
N PHE A 8 0.82 -9.90 9.36
CA PHE A 8 0.75 -8.52 8.92
C PHE A 8 -0.12 -7.69 9.90
N ASN A 9 0.38 -6.54 10.33
CA ASN A 9 -0.40 -5.60 11.13
C ASN A 9 -1.27 -4.74 10.22
N CYS A 10 -2.59 -4.86 10.36
CA CYS A 10 -3.60 -4.17 9.54
C CYS A 10 -3.97 -2.78 10.09
N ASP A 11 -3.44 -2.39 11.24
CA ASP A 11 -3.65 -1.09 11.86
C ASP A 11 -2.34 -0.40 12.29
N PRO A 12 -1.42 -0.15 11.34
CA PRO A 12 -0.15 0.47 11.64
C PRO A 12 -0.31 2.00 11.79
N HIS A 13 -1.14 2.48 12.72
CA HIS A 13 -1.23 3.90 13.04
C HIS A 13 0.05 4.37 13.76
N PRO A 14 0.55 5.61 13.60
CA PRO A 14 1.73 6.11 14.30
C PRO A 14 1.64 6.00 15.82
N GLY A 15 0.43 6.07 16.40
CA GLY A 15 0.21 5.83 17.83
C GLY A 15 0.59 4.42 18.30
N ASN A 16 0.60 3.44 17.39
CA ASN A 16 0.96 2.05 17.65
C ASN A 16 2.44 1.75 17.40
N ILE A 17 3.24 2.76 17.03
CA ILE A 17 4.65 2.60 16.67
C ILE A 17 5.51 3.55 17.48
N LEU A 18 6.45 3.00 18.25
CA LEU A 18 7.46 3.76 18.99
C LEU A 18 8.86 3.40 18.52
N VAL A 19 9.78 4.37 18.59
CA VAL A 19 11.21 4.13 18.42
C VAL A 19 11.87 4.24 19.78
N GLU A 20 12.50 3.16 20.22
CA GLU A 20 13.28 3.15 21.46
C GLU A 20 14.51 4.05 21.29
N LYS A 21 14.63 5.07 22.13
CA LYS A 21 15.63 6.14 21.97
C LYS A 21 17.08 5.62 22.01
N ASP A 22 17.34 4.65 22.87
CA ASP A 22 18.71 4.20 23.14
C ASP A 22 19.21 3.19 22.11
N THR A 23 18.30 2.39 21.52
CA THR A 23 18.66 1.28 20.61
C THR A 23 18.24 1.54 19.17
N GLY A 24 17.35 2.50 18.93
CA GLY A 24 16.69 2.71 17.64
C GLY A 24 15.70 1.61 17.25
N ARG A 25 15.39 0.66 18.14
CA ARG A 25 14.45 -0.43 17.84
C ARG A 25 13.02 0.09 17.67
N LEU A 26 12.32 -0.46 16.69
CA LEU A 26 10.90 -0.20 16.49
C LEU A 26 10.05 -1.10 17.39
N CYS A 27 9.21 -0.50 18.22
CA CYS A 27 8.24 -1.19 19.06
C CYS A 27 6.84 -1.03 18.46
N VAL A 28 6.13 -2.15 18.26
CA VAL A 28 4.74 -2.19 17.80
C VAL A 28 3.85 -2.54 18.99
N LEU A 29 2.97 -1.62 19.37
CA LEU A 29 2.21 -1.69 20.62
C LEU A 29 0.93 -2.51 20.51
N ASP A 30 0.23 -2.42 19.38
CA ASP A 30 -1.07 -3.04 19.18
C ASP A 30 -1.00 -4.16 18.12
N TRP A 31 -1.51 -5.33 18.49
CA TRP A 31 -1.64 -6.53 17.67
C TRP A 31 -3.11 -7.01 17.58
N GLY A 32 -4.07 -6.20 18.01
CA GLY A 32 -5.50 -6.52 17.97
C GLY A 32 -6.07 -6.59 16.55
N GLN A 33 -5.44 -5.93 15.58
CA GLN A 33 -5.81 -5.97 14.16
C GLN A 33 -4.69 -6.58 13.31
N VAL A 34 -4.54 -7.90 13.39
CA VAL A 34 -3.55 -8.66 12.61
C VAL A 34 -4.22 -9.57 11.60
N ARG A 35 -3.55 -9.79 10.46
CA ARG A 35 -3.93 -10.81 9.49
C ARG A 35 -2.77 -11.76 9.27
N HIS A 36 -3.09 -13.05 9.18
CA HIS A 36 -2.16 -14.06 8.72
C HIS A 36 -2.28 -14.22 7.21
N LEU A 37 -1.20 -13.96 6.49
CA LEU A 37 -1.14 -14.13 5.04
C LEU A 37 -0.83 -15.60 4.71
N ALA A 38 -1.72 -16.24 3.97
CA ALA A 38 -1.51 -17.56 3.42
C ALA A 38 -0.33 -17.57 2.45
N GLN A 39 0.23 -18.76 2.20
CA GLN A 39 1.42 -18.88 1.35
C GLN A 39 1.20 -18.33 -0.07
N HIS A 40 0.04 -18.60 -0.67
CA HIS A 40 -0.31 -18.10 -1.99
C HIS A 40 -0.41 -16.55 -2.01
N GLU A 41 -1.00 -15.93 -1.00
CA GLU A 41 -1.08 -14.46 -0.88
C GLU A 41 0.33 -13.85 -0.79
N ARG A 42 1.22 -14.45 0.00
CA ARG A 42 2.62 -13.99 0.09
C ARG A 42 3.35 -14.07 -1.25
N PHE A 43 3.14 -15.14 -2.01
CA PHE A 43 3.69 -15.25 -3.37
C PHE A 43 3.10 -14.20 -4.30
N ALA A 44 1.80 -13.93 -4.22
CA ALA A 44 1.15 -12.93 -5.06
C ALA A 44 1.64 -11.51 -4.74
N TYR A 45 1.81 -11.14 -3.46
CA TYR A 45 2.46 -9.88 -3.10
C TYR A 45 3.90 -9.80 -3.59
N ALA A 46 4.67 -10.90 -3.50
CA ALA A 46 6.02 -10.93 -4.06
C ALA A 46 6.01 -10.67 -5.57
N LYS A 47 5.04 -11.22 -6.32
CA LYS A 47 4.86 -10.90 -7.74
C LYS A 47 4.59 -9.42 -7.97
N LEU A 48 3.71 -8.80 -7.18
CA LEU A 48 3.44 -7.35 -7.29
C LEU A 48 4.71 -6.51 -7.09
N PHE A 49 5.53 -6.84 -6.09
CA PHE A 49 6.79 -6.12 -5.85
C PHE A 49 7.81 -6.34 -6.97
N MET A 50 7.96 -7.58 -7.45
CA MET A 50 8.86 -7.89 -8.57
C MET A 50 8.40 -7.21 -9.86
N ALA A 51 7.11 -7.23 -10.14
CA ALA A 51 6.50 -6.56 -11.27
C ALA A 51 6.74 -5.04 -11.21
N ALA A 52 6.61 -4.43 -10.03
CA ALA A 52 6.93 -3.03 -9.86
C ALA A 52 8.42 -2.74 -10.09
N LEU A 53 9.33 -3.59 -9.61
CA LEU A 53 10.77 -3.41 -9.82
C LEU A 53 11.16 -3.53 -11.30
N MET A 54 10.58 -4.51 -12.00
CA MET A 54 10.86 -4.83 -13.40
C MET A 54 10.01 -4.03 -14.41
N GLU A 55 9.05 -3.23 -13.92
CA GLU A 55 8.04 -2.55 -14.75
C GLU A 55 7.24 -3.51 -15.63
N ASP A 56 6.98 -4.71 -15.11
CA ASP A 56 6.31 -5.79 -15.83
C ASP A 56 4.79 -5.74 -15.58
N VAL A 57 4.06 -5.22 -16.56
CA VAL A 57 2.60 -5.09 -16.53
C VAL A 57 1.91 -6.45 -16.42
N HIS A 58 2.38 -7.46 -17.14
CA HIS A 58 1.73 -8.77 -17.14
C HIS A 58 1.90 -9.47 -15.79
N LEU A 59 3.10 -9.41 -15.22
CA LEU A 59 3.35 -9.97 -13.88
C LEU A 59 2.56 -9.22 -12.80
N PHE A 60 2.34 -7.91 -12.99
CA PHE A 60 1.51 -7.13 -12.07
C PHE A 60 0.05 -7.57 -12.11
N VAL A 61 -0.52 -7.72 -13.31
CA VAL A 61 -1.89 -8.22 -13.50
C VAL A 61 -2.04 -9.62 -12.92
N GLU A 62 -1.09 -10.52 -13.17
CA GLU A 62 -1.10 -11.88 -12.62
C GLU A 62 -1.06 -11.87 -11.08
N GLY A 63 -0.25 -10.99 -10.48
CA GLY A 63 -0.20 -10.80 -9.03
C GLY A 63 -1.52 -10.29 -8.45
N CYS A 64 -2.18 -9.35 -9.12
CA CYS A 64 -3.50 -8.85 -8.77
C CYS A 64 -4.56 -9.95 -8.84
N GLU A 65 -4.62 -10.70 -9.94
CA GLU A 65 -5.56 -11.80 -10.12
C GLU A 65 -5.35 -12.93 -9.10
N ALA A 66 -4.10 -13.26 -8.78
CA ALA A 66 -3.75 -14.25 -7.75
C ALA A 66 -4.20 -13.82 -6.34
N LEU A 67 -4.42 -12.53 -6.11
CA LEU A 67 -5.04 -11.99 -4.90
C LEU A 67 -6.57 -11.93 -5.00
N GLY A 68 -7.17 -12.26 -6.15
CA GLY A 68 -8.60 -12.13 -6.39
C GLY A 68 -9.04 -10.70 -6.74
N PHE A 69 -8.11 -9.89 -7.27
CA PHE A 69 -8.39 -8.55 -7.77
C PHE A 69 -8.35 -8.56 -9.30
N ALA A 70 -9.52 -8.53 -9.94
CA ALA A 70 -9.60 -8.51 -11.39
C ALA A 70 -9.42 -7.08 -11.91
N MET A 71 -8.41 -6.86 -12.77
CA MET A 71 -8.14 -5.53 -13.34
C MET A 71 -9.28 -5.04 -14.24
N SER A 72 -10.12 -5.94 -14.73
CA SER A 72 -11.35 -5.63 -15.46
C SER A 72 -12.41 -4.92 -14.62
N ASP A 73 -12.31 -4.99 -13.28
CA ASP A 73 -13.25 -4.32 -12.37
C ASP A 73 -12.96 -2.82 -12.25
N LEU A 74 -11.82 -2.35 -12.78
CA LEU A 74 -11.42 -0.96 -12.76
C LEU A 74 -11.82 -0.24 -14.05
N ASP A 75 -12.20 1.04 -13.89
CA ASP A 75 -12.49 1.90 -15.03
C ASP A 75 -11.20 2.19 -15.84
N GLY A 76 -11.23 1.82 -17.12
CA GLY A 76 -10.17 2.14 -18.09
C GLY A 76 -9.49 0.92 -18.69
N PRO A 77 -8.54 1.11 -19.63
CA PRO A 77 -7.79 0.01 -20.22
C PRO A 77 -6.94 -0.70 -19.16
N PRO A 78 -7.03 -2.04 -19.00
CA PRO A 78 -6.32 -2.79 -17.96
C PRO A 78 -4.82 -2.51 -17.90
N ASP A 79 -4.16 -2.42 -19.06
CA ASP A 79 -2.73 -2.15 -19.14
C ASP A 79 -2.37 -0.74 -18.66
N ALA A 80 -3.16 0.28 -19.01
CA ALA A 80 -2.92 1.65 -18.58
C ALA A 80 -3.08 1.80 -17.05
N THR A 81 -4.07 1.11 -16.50
CA THR A 81 -4.33 1.02 -15.06
C THR A 81 -3.19 0.32 -14.33
N ALA A 82 -2.73 -0.83 -14.84
CA ALA A 82 -1.58 -1.55 -14.30
C ALA A 82 -0.31 -0.69 -14.31
N ILE A 83 -0.03 0.02 -15.41
CA ILE A 83 1.10 0.96 -15.50
C ILE A 83 1.01 2.04 -14.43
N ALA A 84 -0.16 2.65 -14.23
CA ALA A 84 -0.37 3.66 -13.21
C ALA A 84 -0.13 3.11 -11.79
N MET A 85 -0.62 1.90 -11.50
CA MET A 85 -0.42 1.24 -10.20
C MET A 85 1.03 0.82 -9.96
N ILE A 86 1.73 0.32 -10.99
CA ILE A 86 3.18 0.07 -10.94
C ILE A 86 3.92 1.36 -10.61
N GLY A 87 3.59 2.46 -11.31
CA GLY A 87 4.17 3.77 -11.05
C GLY A 87 3.96 4.22 -9.60
N ALA A 88 2.75 4.06 -9.07
CA ALA A 88 2.41 4.36 -7.68
C ALA A 88 3.20 3.49 -6.68
N LEU A 89 3.30 2.17 -6.93
CA LEU A 89 4.03 1.26 -6.04
C LEU A 89 5.54 1.53 -6.06
N ARG A 90 6.13 1.77 -7.24
CA ARG A 90 7.53 2.20 -7.37
C ARG A 90 7.77 3.52 -6.68
N PHE A 91 6.83 4.45 -6.80
CA PHE A 91 6.89 5.72 -6.12
C PHE A 91 6.95 5.52 -4.60
N LEU A 92 6.06 4.70 -4.03
CA LEU A 92 6.00 4.42 -2.59
C LEU A 92 7.25 3.71 -2.05
N LEU A 93 7.83 2.84 -2.88
CA LEU A 93 9.01 2.05 -2.52
C LEU A 93 10.33 2.78 -2.79
N ARG A 94 10.28 3.98 -3.38
CA ARG A 94 11.49 4.78 -3.60
C ARG A 94 12.00 5.34 -2.27
N ASP A 95 13.31 5.54 -2.20
CA ASP A 95 13.98 6.07 -1.03
C ASP A 95 13.34 7.38 -0.54
N SER A 96 13.23 7.55 0.78
CA SER A 96 12.52 8.69 1.37
C SER A 96 13.25 9.99 1.02
N ARG A 97 12.61 10.87 0.25
CA ARG A 97 13.08 12.24 -0.02
C ARG A 97 12.82 13.13 1.20
N PRO A 98 13.48 14.30 1.31
CA PRO A 98 13.19 15.26 2.37
C PRO A 98 11.67 15.52 2.52
N ILE A 99 11.19 15.65 3.76
CA ILE A 99 9.75 15.75 4.12
C ILE A 99 8.95 16.74 3.24
N ALA A 100 9.55 17.86 2.88
CA ALA A 100 8.90 18.88 2.04
C ALA A 100 8.54 18.36 0.64
N GLN A 101 9.33 17.45 0.07
CA GLN A 101 9.07 16.84 -1.23
C GLN A 101 8.08 15.68 -1.12
N SER A 102 8.11 14.94 0.01
CA SER A 102 7.20 13.82 0.28
C SER A 102 5.72 14.21 0.28
N ARG A 103 5.37 15.45 0.64
CA ARG A 103 3.96 15.90 0.64
C ARG A 103 3.35 16.02 -0.76
N ALA A 104 4.03 16.72 -1.67
CA ALA A 104 3.55 16.90 -3.05
C ALA A 104 3.47 15.56 -3.80
N ASP A 105 4.43 14.70 -3.50
CA ASP A 105 4.53 13.30 -3.88
C ASP A 105 3.30 12.46 -3.46
N PHE A 106 2.84 12.60 -2.21
CA PHE A 106 1.63 11.93 -1.70
C PHE A 106 0.33 12.49 -2.32
N GLU A 107 0.25 13.80 -2.57
CA GLU A 107 -0.90 14.40 -3.26
C GLU A 107 -1.06 13.84 -4.69
N GLN A 108 0.06 13.64 -5.40
CA GLN A 108 0.05 13.04 -6.73
C GLN A 108 -0.40 11.57 -6.70
N LEU A 109 -0.02 10.83 -5.66
CA LEU A 109 -0.45 9.47 -5.38
C LEU A 109 -1.95 9.36 -5.12
N GLU A 110 -2.50 10.23 -4.27
CA GLU A 110 -3.94 10.29 -4.01
C GLU A 110 -4.73 10.59 -5.29
N GLN A 111 -4.21 11.45 -6.17
CA GLN A 111 -4.85 11.71 -7.47
C GLN A 111 -4.87 10.47 -8.38
N VAL A 112 -3.80 9.67 -8.38
CA VAL A 112 -3.75 8.41 -9.16
C VAL A 112 -4.71 7.38 -8.58
N PHE A 113 -4.68 7.16 -7.27
CA PHE A 113 -5.59 6.23 -6.59
C PHE A 113 -7.05 6.68 -6.64
N GLY A 114 -7.32 7.98 -6.54
CA GLY A 114 -8.66 8.55 -6.66
C GLY A 114 -9.27 8.33 -8.04
N LYS A 115 -8.46 8.40 -9.11
CA LYS A 115 -8.86 8.08 -10.49
C LYS A 115 -9.11 6.59 -10.72
N LEU A 116 -8.33 5.73 -10.08
CA LEU A 116 -8.50 4.27 -10.16
C LEU A 116 -9.73 3.78 -9.38
N SER A 117 -10.18 4.52 -8.38
CA SER A 117 -11.20 4.00 -7.45
C SER A 117 -12.63 3.96 -7.99
N GLY A 118 -13.00 4.68 -9.06
CA GLY A 118 -14.38 4.70 -9.63
C GLY A 118 -15.52 5.17 -8.70
N GLU A 119 -15.31 5.12 -7.38
CA GLU A 119 -16.24 5.43 -6.30
C GLU A 119 -15.71 6.61 -5.46
N THR A 120 -15.27 7.67 -6.13
CA THR A 120 -15.03 8.97 -5.47
C THR A 120 -16.33 9.72 -5.20
N LYS A 121 -17.25 9.09 -4.46
CA LYS A 121 -18.34 9.77 -3.75
C LYS A 121 -18.52 9.25 -2.32
N ALA A 122 -17.43 9.27 -1.55
CA ALA A 122 -17.52 9.32 -0.08
C ALA A 122 -16.22 9.86 0.57
N ILE A 123 -15.61 10.93 0.01
CA ILE A 123 -14.54 11.65 0.72
C ILE A 123 -15.19 12.60 1.73
N GLN A 124 -15.73 12.03 2.80
CA GLN A 124 -16.11 12.73 4.03
C GLN A 124 -16.09 11.71 5.18
N LYS A 125 -14.87 11.39 5.64
CA LYS A 125 -14.47 10.86 6.97
C LYS A 125 -13.14 10.12 6.77
N GLY A 126 -12.09 10.69 7.35
CA GLY A 126 -10.69 10.45 6.98
C GLY A 126 -10.28 9.00 6.77
N GLY A 127 -9.41 8.78 5.76
CA GLY A 127 -8.42 7.71 5.60
C GLY A 127 -8.83 6.23 5.68
N GLU A 128 -9.97 5.90 6.26
CA GLU A 128 -10.31 4.54 6.72
C GLU A 128 -11.06 3.71 5.68
N GLN A 129 -11.48 4.31 4.56
CA GLN A 129 -12.21 3.59 3.50
C GLN A 129 -11.36 3.25 2.27
N ILE A 130 -10.04 3.40 2.34
CA ILE A 130 -9.19 3.02 1.23
C ILE A 130 -9.16 1.48 1.18
N VAL A 131 -9.92 0.93 0.21
CA VAL A 131 -9.91 -0.46 -0.29
C VAL A 131 -10.03 -1.55 0.79
N LYS A 132 -11.27 -1.97 1.09
CA LYS A 132 -11.50 -3.31 1.65
C LYS A 132 -11.20 -4.35 0.58
N GLY A 133 -10.46 -5.41 0.92
CA GLY A 133 -10.21 -6.52 0.01
C GLY A 133 -8.75 -6.99 -0.01
N PRO A 134 -8.31 -7.64 -1.09
CA PRO A 134 -7.00 -8.28 -1.19
C PRO A 134 -5.80 -7.33 -1.23
N LEU A 135 -6.01 -6.06 -1.56
CA LEU A 135 -4.92 -5.07 -1.61
C LEU A 135 -4.76 -4.27 -0.31
N MET A 136 -5.59 -4.55 0.70
CA MET A 136 -5.60 -3.83 1.98
C MET A 136 -4.21 -3.68 2.65
N PRO A 137 -3.32 -4.70 2.63
CA PRO A 137 -1.98 -4.55 3.20
C PRO A 137 -1.12 -3.45 2.58
N LEU A 138 -1.20 -3.26 1.26
CA LEU A 138 -0.50 -2.17 0.59
C LEU A 138 -1.06 -0.83 1.04
N THR A 139 -2.38 -0.70 1.05
CA THR A 139 -3.08 0.51 1.47
C THR A 139 -2.72 0.94 2.89
N LYS A 140 -2.77 0.03 3.86
CA LYS A 140 -2.43 0.34 5.26
C LYS A 140 -0.99 0.80 5.43
N THR A 141 -0.08 0.27 4.61
CA THR A 141 1.32 0.71 4.58
C THR A 141 1.43 2.15 4.07
N VAL A 142 0.70 2.51 3.01
CA VAL A 142 0.66 3.89 2.50
C VAL A 142 0.09 4.87 3.53
N SER A 143 -1.01 4.50 4.19
CA SER A 143 -1.64 5.33 5.22
C SER A 143 -0.67 5.66 6.37
N LEU A 144 0.08 4.66 6.86
CA LEU A 144 1.11 4.89 7.87
C LEU A 144 2.15 5.91 7.38
N LEU A 145 2.71 5.71 6.18
CA LEU A 145 3.76 6.58 5.64
C LEU A 145 3.27 8.03 5.52
N PHE A 146 2.02 8.21 5.10
CA PHE A 146 1.38 9.52 5.03
C PHE A 146 1.25 10.18 6.41
N GLU A 147 0.72 9.46 7.40
CA GLU A 147 0.51 9.98 8.76
C GLU A 147 1.83 10.30 9.48
N VAL A 148 2.91 9.58 9.17
CA VAL A 148 4.25 9.87 9.68
C VAL A 148 4.86 11.09 8.97
N SER A 149 4.67 11.22 7.66
CA SER A 149 5.23 12.35 6.88
C SER A 149 4.52 13.69 7.07
N SER A 150 3.28 13.66 7.59
CA SER A 150 2.46 14.85 7.82
C SER A 150 2.68 15.49 9.20
N ARG A 151 3.38 14.81 10.11
CA ARG A 151 3.82 15.34 11.41
C ARG A 151 5.20 16.00 11.31
#